data_AF-A0AB39VV21-F1
#
_entry.id   AF-A0AB39VV21-F1
#
_cell.length_a   1.000
_cell.length_b   1.000
_cell.length_c   1.000
_cell.angle_alpha   90.00
_cell.angle_beta   90.00
_cell.angle_gamma   90.00
#
_symmetry.space_group_name_H-M   'P 1'
#
loop_
_entity.id
_entity.type
_entity.pdbx_description
1 polymer ?
#
loop_
_entity_poly.entity_id
_entity_poly.type
_entity_poly.pdbx_seq_one_letter_code
_entity_poly.pdbx_strand_id
1 'polypeptide(L)'
;MGNRSNCYGRGTALEGDKTTTGAECIASISNDIEHGRRVVRVGDKTTPCPKCSEVGEIISGEPRDSNMGKIAAVDGSIVRCGCLCGSNRIIAPAGQWIGRGPDPSIAACEKLAAECKAIVEAEKIKLAEERDLNRVFAKSFLRGEGCNDSGKEPEPHSNFAEMSFYQAAITQKPVSETDVPQHAQTAKKKKPAEDIAQPKKRSALYKWWNGNHQEIEYRRATSAAANANNAPMSIEGASVLGLVGGNAITSGTWAVKLGEMANGLGRIAASGPGAPIAVVVVGMMPGRLNDGEQDFIDRMRLEQMNEAPSRVRYTWEQDGTGNLFPRGWHTPPGKDMVRVRKMGWDNSLEAYTFAIDEDPHITIFWTADNSGVSVHSNTGNQNPIKIPNPVIVDPLPYKTNIEATTSPAPKDKGFADYILILPISNIPPIYIYISQGRSGIPDKDHDYHPAPETNEIGISGLRQAKKKTPKQGGGGLRERWVDAKGRRIYEWDSQHGELEEYRASDGEHLEFVDYKTGEQLKPAVKGRNIKRYL
;
A
#
# COMPACT_ATOMS: atom_id res chain seq x y z
N MET A 1 -59.98 -2.74 26.86
CA MET A 1 -59.12 -1.55 26.86
C MET A 1 -58.84 -1.22 25.42
N GLY A 2 -59.22 -0.03 24.99
CA GLY A 2 -59.33 0.32 23.58
C GLY A 2 -59.69 1.79 23.42
N ASN A 3 -59.90 2.19 22.18
CA ASN A 3 -60.30 3.55 21.87
C ASN A 3 -61.74 3.82 22.31
N ARG A 4 -61.99 5.06 22.72
CA ARG A 4 -63.32 5.56 23.07
C ARG A 4 -64.28 5.36 21.91
N SER A 5 -65.44 4.78 22.20
CA SER A 5 -66.49 4.50 21.22
C SER A 5 -66.99 5.78 20.55
N ASN A 6 -67.31 5.65 19.27
CA ASN A 6 -67.87 6.72 18.46
C ASN A 6 -69.40 6.63 18.46
N CYS A 7 -70.04 7.64 19.04
CA CYS A 7 -71.48 7.86 19.04
C CYS A 7 -71.80 8.99 18.04
N TYR A 8 -72.12 8.60 16.79
CA TYR A 8 -72.52 9.49 15.69
C TYR A 8 -71.58 10.68 15.43
N GLY A 9 -70.27 10.43 15.43
CA GLY A 9 -69.21 11.41 15.18
C GLY A 9 -68.64 12.06 16.45
N ARG A 10 -69.18 11.74 17.63
CA ARG A 10 -68.74 12.27 18.93
C ARG A 10 -68.38 11.12 19.86
N GLY A 11 -67.41 11.29 20.75
CA GLY A 11 -67.03 10.19 21.63
C GLY A 11 -68.00 10.06 22.81
N THR A 12 -68.31 8.83 23.20
CA THR A 12 -69.16 8.56 24.36
C THR A 12 -68.51 9.09 25.64
N ALA A 13 -69.26 9.83 26.47
CA ALA A 13 -68.75 10.35 27.75
C ALA A 13 -68.75 9.27 28.83
N LEU A 14 -67.66 9.20 29.60
CA LEU A 14 -67.40 8.20 30.61
C LEU A 14 -67.04 8.86 31.94
N GLU A 15 -67.29 8.15 33.04
CA GLU A 15 -67.01 8.62 34.39
C GLU A 15 -65.56 9.05 34.54
N GLY A 16 -65.33 10.24 35.13
CA GLY A 16 -64.01 10.86 35.27
C GLY A 16 -63.60 11.73 34.07
N ASP A 17 -64.38 11.78 32.99
CA ASP A 17 -64.09 12.69 31.88
C ASP A 17 -64.19 14.13 32.34
N LYS A 18 -63.27 14.94 31.82
CA LYS A 18 -63.18 16.34 32.18
C LYS A 18 -64.15 17.17 31.36
N THR A 19 -64.64 18.23 31.97
CA THR A 19 -65.34 19.29 31.25
C THR A 19 -64.38 20.42 30.89
N THR A 20 -64.79 21.37 30.04
CA THR A 20 -64.00 22.56 29.67
C THR A 20 -63.66 23.48 30.85
N THR A 21 -64.30 23.28 32.01
CA THR A 21 -63.95 23.98 33.26
C THR A 21 -63.04 23.16 34.18
N GLY A 22 -62.75 21.90 33.84
CA GLY A 22 -61.93 20.98 34.63
C GLY A 22 -62.70 20.11 35.63
N ALA A 23 -64.03 20.24 35.71
CA ALA A 23 -64.88 19.35 36.51
C ALA A 23 -64.87 17.92 35.93
N GLU A 24 -65.10 16.91 36.77
CA GLU A 24 -65.15 15.50 36.35
C GLU A 24 -66.60 15.02 36.28
N CYS A 25 -66.95 14.28 35.25
CA CYS A 25 -68.26 13.67 35.09
C CYS A 25 -68.44 12.48 36.03
N ILE A 26 -69.59 12.36 36.69
CA ILE A 26 -69.91 11.30 37.65
C ILE A 26 -71.11 10.51 37.13
N ALA A 27 -70.88 9.28 36.72
CA ALA A 27 -71.94 8.42 36.20
C ALA A 27 -72.86 7.92 37.32
N SER A 28 -74.18 8.01 37.11
CA SER A 28 -75.18 7.47 38.05
C SER A 28 -75.47 5.98 37.84
N ILE A 29 -75.20 5.46 36.65
CA ILE A 29 -75.43 4.06 36.29
C ILE A 29 -74.34 3.16 36.89
N SER A 30 -74.66 1.94 37.30
CA SER A 30 -73.68 0.97 37.82
C SER A 30 -73.30 -0.12 36.80
N ASN A 31 -74.17 -0.40 35.83
CA ASN A 31 -74.09 -1.64 35.04
C ASN A 31 -73.60 -1.46 33.60
N ASP A 32 -73.48 -0.23 33.11
CA ASP A 32 -72.92 0.02 31.77
C ASP A 32 -71.53 0.65 31.88
N ILE A 33 -70.55 -0.10 31.38
CA ILE A 33 -69.12 0.14 31.58
C ILE A 33 -68.41 0.01 30.24
N GLU A 34 -67.71 1.07 29.84
CA GLU A 34 -66.81 1.08 28.70
C GLU A 34 -65.36 1.15 29.19
N HIS A 35 -64.54 0.17 28.80
CA HIS A 35 -63.12 0.08 29.17
C HIS A 35 -62.82 0.26 30.68
N GLY A 36 -63.76 -0.13 31.55
CA GLY A 36 -63.64 -0.04 33.00
C GLY A 36 -64.18 1.26 33.62
N ARG A 37 -64.79 2.15 32.83
CA ARG A 37 -65.40 3.41 33.27
C ARG A 37 -66.90 3.42 32.95
N ARG A 38 -67.72 3.92 33.86
CA ARG A 38 -69.19 3.88 33.72
C ARG A 38 -69.67 4.93 32.71
N VAL A 39 -70.66 4.61 31.89
CA VAL A 39 -71.19 5.52 30.87
C VAL A 39 -71.94 6.68 31.52
N VAL A 40 -71.69 7.91 31.05
CA VAL A 40 -72.31 9.13 31.55
C VAL A 40 -73.52 9.48 30.69
N ARG A 41 -74.61 9.93 31.33
CA ARG A 41 -75.90 10.20 30.67
C ARG A 41 -76.44 11.58 31.02
N VAL A 42 -77.43 12.04 30.27
CA VAL A 42 -78.16 13.27 30.61
C VAL A 42 -78.82 13.12 31.99
N GLY A 43 -78.64 14.13 32.83
CA GLY A 43 -79.05 14.18 34.23
C GLY A 43 -77.98 13.70 35.22
N ASP A 44 -76.86 13.15 34.75
CA ASP A 44 -75.71 12.83 35.60
C ASP A 44 -75.00 14.12 36.06
N LYS A 45 -74.29 14.03 37.18
CA LYS A 45 -73.66 15.18 37.84
C LYS A 45 -72.18 15.25 37.52
N THR A 46 -71.56 16.41 37.77
CA THR A 46 -70.11 16.56 37.79
C THR A 46 -69.62 16.85 39.20
N THR A 47 -68.31 16.75 39.43
CA THR A 47 -67.70 17.41 40.60
C THR A 47 -67.98 18.93 40.58
N PRO A 48 -67.86 19.63 41.71
CA PRO A 48 -67.97 21.09 41.76
C PRO A 48 -67.12 21.76 40.68
N CYS A 49 -67.74 22.65 39.90
CA CYS A 49 -67.09 23.35 38.82
C CYS A 49 -65.95 24.22 39.36
N PRO A 50 -64.69 24.06 38.91
CA PRO A 50 -63.58 24.87 39.42
C PRO A 50 -63.73 26.38 39.23
N LYS A 51 -64.64 26.83 38.35
CA LYS A 51 -64.89 28.27 38.08
C LYS A 51 -65.98 28.91 38.93
N CYS A 52 -67.01 28.16 39.32
CA CYS A 52 -68.16 28.70 40.05
C CYS A 52 -68.50 27.93 41.33
N SER A 53 -67.75 26.88 41.66
CA SER A 53 -67.90 26.01 42.84
C SER A 53 -69.22 25.24 42.94
N GLU A 54 -70.13 25.42 41.99
CA GLU A 54 -71.40 24.68 41.94
C GLU A 54 -71.26 23.31 41.28
N VAL A 55 -72.02 22.33 41.77
CA VAL A 55 -72.14 20.99 41.17
C VAL A 55 -72.83 21.13 39.81
N GLY A 56 -72.19 20.62 38.76
CA GLY A 56 -72.74 20.61 37.42
C GLY A 56 -73.75 19.48 37.20
N GLU A 57 -74.70 19.70 36.29
CA GLU A 57 -75.60 18.68 35.75
C GLU A 57 -75.48 18.63 34.23
N ILE A 58 -75.42 17.43 33.66
CA ILE A 58 -75.32 17.23 32.21
C ILE A 58 -76.71 17.33 31.61
N ILE A 59 -76.93 18.28 30.71
CA ILE A 59 -78.27 18.64 30.21
C ILE A 59 -78.47 18.36 28.73
N SER A 60 -77.43 17.96 28.01
CA SER A 60 -77.54 17.57 26.60
C SER A 60 -76.70 16.31 26.31
N GLY A 61 -76.99 15.66 25.20
CA GLY A 61 -76.36 14.41 24.79
C GLY A 61 -76.63 14.10 23.32
N GLU A 62 -76.54 12.84 22.93
CA GLU A 62 -76.88 12.37 21.58
C GLU A 62 -78.28 11.73 21.58
N PRO A 63 -79.34 12.41 21.11
CA PRO A 63 -80.72 11.93 21.24
C PRO A 63 -81.00 10.61 20.49
N ARG A 64 -80.14 10.24 19.53
CA ARG A 64 -80.23 8.96 18.81
C ARG A 64 -79.64 7.78 19.60
N ASP A 65 -79.00 8.06 20.74
CA ASP A 65 -78.39 7.06 21.59
C ASP A 65 -78.95 7.16 23.02
N SER A 66 -79.56 6.08 23.49
CA SER A 66 -80.21 6.02 24.78
C SER A 66 -79.74 4.81 25.56
N ASN A 67 -79.39 5.02 26.81
CA ASN A 67 -78.86 4.01 27.69
C ASN A 67 -79.70 3.90 28.97
N MET A 68 -80.39 2.77 29.12
CA MET A 68 -81.40 2.52 30.16
C MET A 68 -82.44 3.66 30.28
N GLY A 69 -82.97 4.11 29.14
CA GLY A 69 -84.05 5.11 29.09
C GLY A 69 -83.61 6.57 29.28
N LYS A 70 -82.31 6.85 29.41
CA LYS A 70 -81.75 8.22 29.41
C LYS A 70 -80.84 8.43 28.21
N ILE A 71 -80.82 9.64 27.67
CA ILE A 71 -79.95 10.02 26.54
C ILE A 71 -78.48 9.90 26.96
N ALA A 72 -77.64 9.31 26.11
CA ALA A 72 -76.20 9.19 26.35
C ALA A 72 -75.51 10.56 26.26
N ALA A 73 -74.63 10.88 27.21
CA ALA A 73 -73.78 12.06 27.11
C ALA A 73 -72.58 11.74 26.20
N VAL A 74 -72.19 12.70 25.38
CA VAL A 74 -71.09 12.57 24.40
C VAL A 74 -70.19 13.80 24.41
N ASP A 75 -69.09 13.77 23.66
CA ASP A 75 -68.22 14.93 23.44
C ASP A 75 -69.01 16.20 23.10
N GLY A 76 -68.65 17.32 23.74
CA GLY A 76 -69.30 18.61 23.55
C GLY A 76 -70.67 18.78 24.23
N SER A 77 -71.18 17.76 24.92
CA SER A 77 -72.43 17.83 25.71
C SER A 77 -72.35 18.92 26.77
N ILE A 78 -73.44 19.64 27.00
CA ILE A 78 -73.49 20.83 27.84
C ILE A 78 -73.67 20.43 29.29
N VAL A 79 -72.87 21.04 30.16
CA VAL A 79 -72.98 20.94 31.62
C VAL A 79 -73.51 22.26 32.17
N ARG A 80 -74.65 22.20 32.87
CA ARG A 80 -75.24 23.34 33.55
C ARG A 80 -74.70 23.42 34.97
N CYS A 81 -74.04 24.52 35.30
CA CYS A 81 -73.60 24.91 36.65
C CYS A 81 -73.85 26.42 36.81
N GLY A 82 -73.20 27.08 37.78
CA GLY A 82 -73.27 28.54 37.96
C GLY A 82 -72.61 29.38 36.86
N CYS A 83 -71.91 28.75 35.89
CA CYS A 83 -71.37 29.44 34.72
C CYS A 83 -72.45 29.70 33.66
N LEU A 84 -72.19 30.63 32.73
CA LEU A 84 -73.06 30.90 31.58
C LEU A 84 -73.39 29.59 30.84
N CYS A 85 -74.68 29.30 30.63
CA CYS A 85 -75.12 28.05 30.02
C CYS A 85 -74.45 27.85 28.64
N GLY A 86 -73.93 26.65 28.38
CA GLY A 86 -73.21 26.32 27.15
C GLY A 86 -71.70 26.62 27.15
N SER A 87 -71.18 27.30 28.19
CA SER A 87 -69.73 27.54 28.36
C SER A 87 -68.97 26.34 28.93
N ASN A 88 -69.65 25.46 29.67
CA ASN A 88 -69.10 24.23 30.21
C ASN A 88 -69.56 23.03 29.39
N ARG A 89 -68.61 22.28 28.81
CA ARG A 89 -68.88 21.14 27.92
C ARG A 89 -68.01 19.94 28.27
N ILE A 90 -68.51 18.73 28.05
CA ILE A 90 -67.73 17.50 28.23
C ILE A 90 -66.64 17.40 27.17
N ILE A 91 -65.43 16.97 27.55
CA ILE A 91 -64.31 16.66 26.67
C ILE A 91 -64.14 15.14 26.63
N ALA A 92 -64.56 14.53 25.53
CA ALA A 92 -64.59 13.10 25.31
C ALA A 92 -64.37 12.76 23.82
N PRO A 93 -63.26 13.18 23.18
CA PRO A 93 -63.07 13.03 21.74
C PRO A 93 -63.15 11.57 21.28
N ALA A 94 -63.90 11.30 20.21
CA ALA A 94 -64.04 9.97 19.63
C ALA A 94 -62.67 9.40 19.22
N GLY A 95 -62.47 8.09 19.40
CA GLY A 95 -61.23 7.43 18.99
C GLY A 95 -60.03 7.65 19.91
N GLN A 96 -60.16 8.47 20.95
CA GLN A 96 -59.10 8.66 21.96
C GLN A 96 -58.80 7.35 22.69
N TRP A 97 -57.52 6.98 22.82
CA TRP A 97 -57.09 5.88 23.68
C TRP A 97 -57.42 6.18 25.15
N ILE A 98 -58.21 5.31 25.78
CA ILE A 98 -58.61 5.43 27.19
C ILE A 98 -58.24 4.17 28.00
N GLY A 99 -57.39 3.30 27.45
CA GLY A 99 -56.84 2.14 28.14
C GLY A 99 -55.78 2.52 29.18
N ARG A 100 -55.42 1.57 30.06
CA ARG A 100 -54.28 1.75 30.97
C ARG A 100 -52.97 1.67 30.20
N GLY A 101 -52.07 2.64 30.44
CA GLY A 101 -50.76 2.71 29.78
C GLY A 101 -50.78 3.51 28.47
N PRO A 102 -49.61 3.66 27.82
CA PRO A 102 -49.50 4.39 26.56
C PRO A 102 -50.33 3.71 25.46
N ASP A 103 -50.75 4.50 24.48
CA ASP A 103 -51.48 4.02 23.30
C ASP A 103 -50.64 2.94 22.57
N PRO A 104 -51.20 1.74 22.29
CA PRO A 104 -50.50 0.67 21.59
C PRO A 104 -49.94 1.10 20.23
N SER A 105 -50.56 2.06 19.55
CA SER A 105 -50.05 2.62 18.30
C SER A 105 -48.76 3.40 18.49
N ILE A 106 -48.63 4.12 19.61
CA ILE A 106 -47.39 4.83 19.98
C ILE A 106 -46.30 3.81 20.31
N ALA A 107 -46.61 2.79 21.10
CA ALA A 107 -45.65 1.73 21.43
C ALA A 107 -45.18 0.95 20.18
N ALA A 108 -46.08 0.71 19.22
CA ALA A 108 -45.74 0.10 17.95
C ALA A 108 -44.84 1.00 17.09
N CYS A 109 -45.12 2.31 17.04
CA CYS A 109 -44.27 3.29 16.35
C CYS A 109 -42.87 3.39 16.98
N GLU A 110 -42.78 3.41 18.31
CA GLU A 110 -41.50 3.42 19.02
C GLU A 110 -40.68 2.16 18.73
N LYS A 111 -41.33 1.00 18.73
CA LYS A 111 -40.70 -0.27 18.38
C LYS A 111 -40.17 -0.25 16.94
N LEU A 112 -40.97 0.20 15.98
CA LEU A 112 -40.55 0.32 14.59
C LEU A 112 -39.39 1.31 14.43
N ALA A 113 -39.42 2.44 15.14
CA ALA A 113 -38.33 3.42 15.12
C ALA A 113 -37.03 2.83 15.70
N ALA A 114 -37.11 2.02 16.76
CA ALA A 114 -35.97 1.31 17.32
C ALA A 114 -35.42 0.26 16.35
N GLU A 115 -36.29 -0.49 15.67
CA GLU A 115 -35.91 -1.46 14.64
C GLU A 115 -35.21 -0.78 13.46
N CYS A 116 -35.77 0.32 12.93
CA CYS A 116 -35.14 1.12 11.87
C CYS A 116 -33.77 1.66 12.31
N LYS A 117 -33.64 2.15 13.55
CA LYS A 117 -32.36 2.63 14.07
C LYS A 117 -31.33 1.50 14.16
N ALA A 118 -31.74 0.30 14.58
CA ALA A 118 -30.87 -0.86 14.65
C ALA A 118 -30.40 -1.32 13.26
N ILE A 119 -31.27 -1.28 12.25
CA ILE A 119 -30.91 -1.58 10.86
C ILE A 119 -29.88 -0.57 10.34
N VAL A 120 -30.10 0.73 10.54
CA VAL A 120 -29.17 1.77 10.12
C VAL A 120 -27.81 1.63 10.81
N GLU A 121 -27.80 1.28 12.11
CA GLU A 121 -26.56 1.07 12.84
C GLU A 121 -25.82 -0.19 12.36
N ALA A 122 -26.55 -1.28 12.09
CA ALA A 122 -25.97 -2.50 11.53
C ALA A 122 -25.38 -2.25 10.13
N GLU A 123 -26.03 -1.45 9.29
CA GLU A 123 -25.53 -1.07 7.97
C GLU A 123 -24.26 -0.21 8.07
N LYS A 124 -24.18 0.70 9.04
CA LYS A 124 -22.95 1.47 9.32
C LYS A 124 -21.79 0.59 9.78
N ILE A 125 -22.06 -0.38 10.67
CA ILE A 125 -21.04 -1.34 11.12
C ILE A 125 -20.54 -2.14 9.92
N LYS A 126 -21.45 -2.68 9.10
CA LYS A 126 -21.10 -3.42 7.89
C LYS A 126 -20.26 -2.59 6.92
N LEU A 127 -20.64 -1.33 6.66
CA LEU A 127 -19.90 -0.44 5.79
C LEU A 127 -18.51 -0.08 6.36
N ALA A 128 -18.41 0.06 7.69
CA ALA A 128 -17.13 0.27 8.36
C ALA A 128 -16.22 -0.96 8.25
N GLU A 129 -16.76 -2.17 8.41
CA GLU A 129 -16.04 -3.45 8.23
C GLU A 129 -15.57 -3.63 6.79
N GLU A 130 -16.44 -3.39 5.80
CA GLU A 130 -16.08 -3.44 4.36
C GLU A 130 -14.96 -2.44 4.04
N ARG A 131 -15.02 -1.23 4.59
CA ARG A 131 -13.95 -0.24 4.45
C ARG A 131 -12.66 -0.69 5.14
N ASP A 132 -12.78 -1.35 6.29
CA ASP A 132 -11.65 -1.87 7.05
C ASP A 132 -10.88 -2.95 6.27
N LEU A 133 -11.61 -3.84 5.61
CA LEU A 133 -11.07 -4.91 4.77
C LEU A 133 -10.41 -4.38 3.49
N ASN A 134 -10.92 -3.26 2.95
CA ASN A 134 -10.44 -2.70 1.70
C ASN A 134 -9.23 -1.78 1.84
N ARG A 135 -8.67 -1.59 3.04
CA ARG A 135 -7.54 -0.67 3.26
C ARG A 135 -6.30 -1.09 2.50
N VAL A 136 -5.49 -0.11 2.08
CA VAL A 136 -4.28 -0.34 1.28
C VAL A 136 -3.07 0.39 1.86
N PHE A 137 -1.87 -0.13 1.59
CA PHE A 137 -0.61 0.48 2.00
C PHE A 137 -0.33 1.78 1.21
N ALA A 138 -0.58 1.76 -0.10
CA ALA A 138 -0.39 2.90 -0.97
C ALA A 138 -1.44 2.91 -2.09
N LYS A 139 -1.90 4.11 -2.47
CA LYS A 139 -2.75 4.40 -3.63
C LYS A 139 -2.42 5.79 -4.18
N SER A 140 -2.90 6.06 -5.39
CA SER A 140 -2.77 7.38 -6.01
C SER A 140 -3.68 8.37 -5.29
N PHE A 141 -3.22 9.59 -5.02
CA PHE A 141 -4.07 10.67 -4.49
C PHE A 141 -5.18 11.08 -5.48
N LEU A 142 -5.06 10.71 -6.76
CA LEU A 142 -6.14 10.88 -7.73
C LEU A 142 -7.31 9.92 -7.46
N ARG A 143 -7.13 8.93 -6.57
CA ARG A 143 -8.20 8.09 -6.04
C ARG A 143 -8.63 8.71 -4.72
N GLY A 144 -9.72 9.48 -4.76
CA GLY A 144 -10.23 10.20 -3.58
C GLY A 144 -10.59 9.28 -2.42
N GLU A 145 -10.95 9.88 -1.28
CA GLU A 145 -11.26 9.16 -0.04
C GLU A 145 -12.27 8.02 -0.26
N GLY A 146 -11.91 6.82 0.20
CA GLY A 146 -12.75 5.62 0.07
C GLY A 146 -12.67 4.92 -1.29
N CYS A 147 -11.97 5.50 -2.27
CA CYS A 147 -11.68 4.85 -3.54
C CYS A 147 -10.31 4.17 -3.49
N ASN A 148 -10.33 2.84 -3.39
CA ASN A 148 -9.11 2.01 -3.42
C ASN A 148 -8.99 1.26 -4.73
N ASP A 149 -9.43 1.85 -5.85
CA ASP A 149 -9.31 1.22 -7.16
C ASP A 149 -7.90 1.44 -7.75
N SER A 150 -7.38 0.40 -8.42
CA SER A 150 -6.12 0.52 -9.16
C SER A 150 -6.25 1.46 -10.36
N GLY A 151 -5.17 2.16 -10.71
CA GLY A 151 -5.12 2.98 -11.90
C GLY A 151 -5.31 2.19 -13.20
N LYS A 152 -5.96 2.83 -14.19
CA LYS A 152 -6.20 2.27 -15.53
C LYS A 152 -5.41 2.99 -16.62
N GLU A 153 -4.78 4.11 -16.29
CA GLU A 153 -3.99 4.94 -17.19
C GLU A 153 -2.62 5.21 -16.55
N PRO A 154 -1.55 5.42 -17.34
CA PRO A 154 -0.25 5.74 -16.79
C PRO A 154 -0.25 7.06 -16.00
N GLU A 155 0.37 7.05 -14.82
CA GLU A 155 0.51 8.24 -13.97
C GLU A 155 1.90 8.30 -13.29
N PRO A 156 2.40 9.49 -12.90
CA PRO A 156 3.72 9.59 -12.29
C PRO A 156 3.72 9.04 -10.85
N HIS A 157 4.84 8.44 -10.43
CA HIS A 157 5.01 7.92 -9.06
C HIS A 157 4.77 8.96 -7.96
N SER A 158 4.94 10.26 -8.27
CA SER A 158 4.64 11.38 -7.37
C SER A 158 3.17 11.41 -6.93
N ASN A 159 2.29 10.70 -7.62
CA ASN A 159 0.90 10.53 -7.21
C ASN A 159 0.71 9.53 -6.08
N PHE A 160 1.72 8.70 -5.80
CA PHE A 160 1.69 7.68 -4.76
C PHE A 160 2.53 8.06 -3.55
N ALA A 161 3.75 8.57 -3.81
CA ALA A 161 4.73 8.87 -2.77
C ALA A 161 5.96 9.57 -3.35
N GLU A 162 6.75 10.20 -2.47
CA GLU A 162 8.15 10.48 -2.79
C GLU A 162 8.95 9.17 -2.84
N MET A 163 9.90 9.09 -3.78
CA MET A 163 10.79 7.94 -3.96
C MET A 163 12.26 8.32 -3.76
N SER A 164 13.03 7.36 -3.27
CA SER A 164 14.48 7.35 -3.21
C SER A 164 15.04 6.15 -3.95
N PHE A 165 16.19 6.34 -4.58
CA PHE A 165 16.89 5.28 -5.31
C PHE A 165 18.30 5.18 -4.77
N TYR A 166 18.67 4.00 -4.28
CA TYR A 166 19.98 3.75 -3.71
C TYR A 166 20.74 2.70 -4.51
N GLN A 167 22.07 2.84 -4.56
CA GLN A 167 22.97 1.88 -5.19
C GLN A 167 24.12 1.53 -4.23
N ALA A 168 24.44 0.24 -4.11
CA ALA A 168 25.59 -0.20 -3.31
C ALA A 168 26.92 0.29 -3.91
N ALA A 169 27.80 0.84 -3.07
CA ALA A 169 29.16 1.20 -3.47
C ALA A 169 30.03 -0.06 -3.69
N ILE A 170 30.82 -0.08 -4.77
CA ILE A 170 31.80 -1.16 -5.03
C ILE A 170 33.00 -0.96 -4.10
N THR A 171 33.18 -1.86 -3.14
CA THR A 171 34.39 -1.93 -2.30
C THR A 171 35.54 -2.51 -3.13
N GLN A 172 36.46 -1.66 -3.59
CA GLN A 172 37.76 -2.13 -4.07
C GLN A 172 38.56 -2.64 -2.86
N LYS A 173 39.06 -3.89 -2.90
CA LYS A 173 40.05 -4.38 -1.93
C LYS A 173 41.27 -3.46 -1.96
N PRO A 174 41.87 -3.08 -0.82
CA PRO A 174 43.11 -2.32 -0.82
C PRO A 174 44.19 -3.17 -1.48
N VAL A 175 44.84 -2.59 -2.50
CA VAL A 175 46.05 -3.12 -3.11
C VAL A 175 47.08 -3.29 -2.00
N SER A 176 47.63 -4.50 -1.85
CA SER A 176 48.71 -4.78 -0.91
C SER A 176 49.89 -3.86 -1.22
N GLU A 177 50.20 -2.94 -0.29
CA GLU A 177 51.42 -2.15 -0.31
C GLU A 177 52.62 -3.09 -0.09
N THR A 178 53.35 -3.36 -1.17
CA THR A 178 54.78 -3.69 -1.08
C THR A 178 55.56 -2.72 -1.96
N ASP A 179 56.44 -1.98 -1.28
CA ASP A 179 57.61 -1.21 -1.75
C ASP A 179 57.37 0.12 -2.48
N VAL A 180 57.56 1.25 -1.78
CA VAL A 180 58.79 2.09 -1.76
C VAL A 180 58.58 3.24 -0.74
N PRO A 181 59.45 3.46 0.27
CA PRO A 181 59.30 4.59 1.19
C PRO A 181 59.86 5.87 0.57
N GLN A 182 58.98 6.80 0.18
CA GLN A 182 59.38 8.16 -0.19
C GLN A 182 59.06 9.11 0.97
N HIS A 183 60.09 9.51 1.70
CA HIS A 183 60.02 10.59 2.68
C HIS A 183 59.65 11.91 1.99
N ALA A 184 58.47 12.48 2.29
CA ALA A 184 58.19 13.89 2.05
C ALA A 184 57.11 14.44 3.00
N GLN A 185 57.59 15.15 4.02
CA GLN A 185 57.02 16.32 4.67
C GLN A 185 55.62 16.26 5.32
N THR A 186 55.66 16.40 6.63
CA THR A 186 54.60 16.78 7.56
C THR A 186 53.94 18.10 7.16
N ALA A 187 53.01 18.07 6.20
CA ALA A 187 52.07 19.15 5.98
C ALA A 187 50.86 18.92 6.89
N LYS A 188 50.63 19.83 7.84
CA LYS A 188 49.38 19.88 8.64
C LYS A 188 48.19 19.80 7.68
N LYS A 189 47.36 18.76 7.81
CA LYS A 189 46.06 18.64 7.12
C LYS A 189 45.26 19.93 7.39
N LYS A 190 45.21 20.83 6.41
CA LYS A 190 44.25 21.93 6.40
C LYS A 190 42.86 21.36 6.11
N LYS A 191 41.86 21.84 6.83
CA LYS A 191 40.46 21.41 6.65
C LYS A 191 39.97 21.96 5.30
N PRO A 192 39.45 21.13 4.38
CA PRO A 192 38.99 21.58 3.06
C PRO A 192 37.86 22.63 3.13
N ALA A 193 37.12 22.68 4.24
CA ALA A 193 36.05 23.65 4.47
C ALA A 193 36.55 25.10 4.62
N GLU A 194 37.83 25.32 4.96
CA GLU A 194 38.40 26.65 5.15
C GLU A 194 38.81 27.33 3.82
N ASP A 195 38.89 26.57 2.71
CA ASP A 195 39.30 27.08 1.38
C ASP A 195 38.12 27.50 0.48
N ILE A 196 36.86 27.39 0.94
CA ILE A 196 35.68 27.79 0.17
C ILE A 196 35.46 29.30 0.32
N ALA A 197 35.48 30.04 -0.79
CA ALA A 197 35.32 31.50 -0.78
C ALA A 197 33.88 31.92 -0.41
N GLN A 198 33.74 32.83 0.56
CA GLN A 198 32.42 33.33 1.00
C GLN A 198 31.72 34.18 -0.07
N PRO A 199 30.39 34.05 -0.23
CA PRO A 199 29.65 34.87 -1.18
C PRO A 199 29.58 36.34 -0.74
N LYS A 200 29.46 37.25 -1.71
CA LYS A 200 29.36 38.70 -1.47
C LYS A 200 28.02 39.03 -0.78
N LYS A 201 28.04 39.86 0.26
CA LYS A 201 26.82 40.29 0.99
C LYS A 201 25.85 41.03 0.05
N ARG A 202 24.60 40.56 -0.05
CA ARG A 202 23.51 41.20 -0.82
C ARG A 202 22.39 41.67 0.09
N SER A 203 21.67 42.71 -0.31
CA SER A 203 20.55 43.29 0.47
C SER A 203 19.35 42.34 0.53
N ALA A 204 18.52 42.48 1.56
CA ALA A 204 17.35 41.62 1.78
C ALA A 204 16.35 41.64 0.60
N LEU A 205 16.18 42.80 -0.06
CA LEU A 205 15.29 42.95 -1.20
C LEU A 205 15.76 42.13 -2.42
N TYR A 206 17.07 42.08 -2.65
CA TYR A 206 17.67 41.29 -3.75
C TYR A 206 17.52 39.78 -3.51
N LYS A 207 17.66 39.34 -2.26
CA LYS A 207 17.48 37.95 -1.84
C LYS A 207 16.02 37.49 -1.96
N TRP A 208 15.06 38.41 -1.77
CA TRP A 208 13.64 38.13 -1.90
C TRP A 208 13.21 37.91 -3.37
N TRP A 209 13.77 38.67 -4.32
CA TRP A 209 13.41 38.55 -5.75
C TRP A 209 14.11 37.42 -6.50
N ASN A 210 15.39 37.19 -6.23
CA ASN A 210 16.22 36.26 -7.01
C ASN A 210 16.54 34.94 -6.26
N GLY A 211 15.99 34.79 -5.06
CA GLY A 211 16.29 33.68 -4.17
C GLY A 211 17.73 33.71 -3.63
N ASN A 212 18.00 32.79 -2.71
CA ASN A 212 19.24 32.78 -1.91
C ASN A 212 20.29 31.77 -2.42
N HIS A 213 20.31 31.50 -3.73
CA HIS A 213 21.04 30.39 -4.35
C HIS A 213 22.54 30.33 -4.00
N GLN A 214 23.26 31.46 -4.05
CA GLN A 214 24.71 31.49 -3.76
C GLN A 214 25.05 31.24 -2.28
N GLU A 215 24.21 31.69 -1.36
CA GLU A 215 24.39 31.48 0.09
C GLU A 215 24.02 30.04 0.48
N ILE A 216 23.05 29.45 -0.23
CA ILE A 216 22.66 28.05 -0.13
C ILE A 216 23.77 27.15 -0.69
N GLU A 217 24.35 27.46 -1.85
CA GLU A 217 25.47 26.72 -2.44
C GLU A 217 26.74 26.80 -1.60
N TYR A 218 27.07 27.98 -1.05
CA TYR A 218 28.20 28.13 -0.15
C TYR A 218 28.05 27.30 1.13
N ARG A 219 26.86 27.30 1.75
CA ARG A 219 26.55 26.43 2.90
C ARG A 219 26.61 24.96 2.49
N ARG A 220 26.08 24.57 1.34
CA ARG A 220 26.15 23.20 0.80
C ARG A 220 27.61 22.73 0.64
N ALA A 221 28.49 23.57 0.10
CA ALA A 221 29.89 23.24 -0.11
C ALA A 221 30.68 23.14 1.20
N THR A 222 30.48 24.08 2.15
CA THR A 222 31.14 24.05 3.47
C THR A 222 30.66 22.88 4.32
N SER A 223 29.37 22.53 4.25
CA SER A 223 28.81 21.35 4.89
C SER A 223 29.31 20.05 4.24
N ALA A 224 29.37 19.95 2.91
CA ALA A 224 29.91 18.78 2.21
C ALA A 224 31.37 18.48 2.58
N ALA A 225 32.21 19.52 2.71
CA ALA A 225 33.61 19.39 3.11
C ALA A 225 33.79 18.97 4.60
N ALA A 226 32.85 19.32 5.48
CA ALA A 226 32.84 18.87 6.87
C ALA A 226 32.32 17.43 7.02
N ASN A 227 31.35 17.03 6.18
CA ASN A 227 30.70 15.71 6.20
C ASN A 227 31.61 14.55 5.77
N ALA A 228 32.61 14.79 4.92
CA ALA A 228 33.55 13.76 4.45
C ALA A 228 34.48 13.19 5.56
N ASN A 229 34.54 13.81 6.74
CA ASN A 229 35.47 13.42 7.81
C ASN A 229 34.87 12.44 8.86
N ASN A 230 33.56 12.13 8.82
CA ASN A 230 32.87 11.36 9.89
C ASN A 230 31.97 10.24 9.33
N ALA A 231 32.54 9.15 8.80
CA ALA A 231 31.78 7.95 8.43
C ALA A 231 31.57 7.00 9.65
N PRO A 232 30.34 6.52 9.95
CA PRO A 232 30.07 5.55 11.02
C PRO A 232 30.54 4.11 10.67
N MET A 233 30.66 3.26 11.69
CA MET A 233 31.27 1.91 11.71
C MET A 233 31.04 1.06 10.44
N SER A 234 32.12 0.52 9.90
CA SER A 234 32.09 -0.46 8.80
C SER A 234 31.53 -1.79 9.29
N ILE A 235 30.26 -2.10 8.97
CA ILE A 235 29.74 -3.47 9.09
C ILE A 235 30.53 -4.35 8.13
N GLU A 236 31.27 -5.33 8.66
CA GLU A 236 32.19 -6.15 7.89
C GLU A 236 31.46 -6.92 6.76
N GLY A 237 31.90 -6.69 5.52
CA GLY A 237 31.32 -7.28 4.33
C GLY A 237 30.02 -6.64 3.83
N ALA A 238 29.53 -5.56 4.47
CA ALA A 238 28.38 -4.80 3.98
C ALA A 238 28.82 -3.59 3.15
N SER A 239 28.10 -3.32 2.06
CA SER A 239 28.25 -2.12 1.24
C SER A 239 27.21 -1.08 1.64
N VAL A 240 27.66 0.15 1.90
CA VAL A 240 26.77 1.30 2.13
C VAL A 240 25.99 1.61 0.84
N LEU A 241 24.69 1.86 1.00
CA LEU A 241 23.77 2.22 -0.07
C LEU A 241 23.78 3.74 -0.28
N GLY A 242 24.29 4.19 -1.42
CA GLY A 242 24.36 5.61 -1.76
C GLY A 242 23.18 6.09 -2.59
N LEU A 243 22.68 7.29 -2.29
CA LEU A 243 21.57 7.90 -3.02
C LEU A 243 21.99 8.27 -4.45
N VAL A 244 21.31 7.70 -5.45
CA VAL A 244 21.56 7.93 -6.89
C VAL A 244 20.41 8.64 -7.60
N GLY A 245 19.24 8.78 -6.94
CA GLY A 245 18.10 9.53 -7.46
C GLY A 245 17.03 9.74 -6.40
N GLY A 246 16.16 10.73 -6.61
CA GLY A 246 15.10 11.08 -5.66
C GLY A 246 15.59 11.83 -4.42
N ASN A 247 14.76 11.86 -3.37
CA ASN A 247 15.07 12.50 -2.09
C ASN A 247 15.28 11.43 -1.01
N ALA A 248 16.24 11.63 -0.10
CA ALA A 248 16.42 10.70 1.02
C ALA A 248 15.15 10.66 1.90
N ILE A 249 14.60 9.45 2.08
CA ILE A 249 13.33 9.23 2.78
C ILE A 249 13.48 9.00 4.29
N THR A 250 14.67 8.61 4.78
CA THR A 250 14.92 8.38 6.21
C THR A 250 16.17 9.12 6.68
N SER A 251 16.15 9.64 7.91
CA SER A 251 17.36 10.06 8.62
C SER A 251 18.10 8.82 9.12
N GLY A 252 19.18 8.41 8.47
CA GLY A 252 19.89 7.17 8.77
C GLY A 252 20.66 6.64 7.57
N THR A 253 21.56 5.70 7.84
CA THR A 253 22.41 5.08 6.81
C THR A 253 21.90 3.68 6.51
N TRP A 254 21.67 3.40 5.22
CA TRP A 254 21.32 2.08 4.73
C TRP A 254 22.57 1.34 4.25
N ALA A 255 22.66 0.04 4.53
CA ALA A 255 23.70 -0.82 3.98
C ALA A 255 23.12 -2.18 3.60
N VAL A 256 23.83 -2.90 2.74
CA VAL A 256 23.44 -4.24 2.29
C VAL A 256 24.62 -5.18 2.30
N LYS A 257 24.39 -6.41 2.73
CA LYS A 257 25.32 -7.54 2.62
C LYS A 257 24.70 -8.60 1.75
N LEU A 258 25.46 -9.05 0.75
CA LEU A 258 25.12 -10.23 -0.05
C LEU A 258 25.64 -11.46 0.72
N GLY A 259 24.78 -12.45 0.93
CA GLY A 259 25.15 -13.73 1.52
C GLY A 259 26.04 -14.55 0.57
N GLU A 260 26.86 -15.42 1.16
CA GLU A 260 27.63 -16.39 0.39
C GLU A 260 26.69 -17.46 -0.18
N MET A 261 26.72 -17.70 -1.50
CA MET A 261 26.00 -18.80 -2.11
C MET A 261 26.50 -20.14 -1.54
N ALA A 262 25.59 -21.06 -1.21
CA ALA A 262 25.90 -22.39 -0.66
C ALA A 262 26.84 -23.25 -1.55
N ASN A 263 27.09 -22.83 -2.79
CA ASN A 263 27.88 -23.56 -3.78
C ASN A 263 29.36 -23.10 -3.86
N GLY A 264 29.83 -22.24 -2.95
CA GLY A 264 31.26 -21.82 -2.90
C GLY A 264 31.74 -20.98 -4.09
N LEU A 265 30.85 -20.61 -5.03
CA LEU A 265 31.12 -19.72 -6.16
C LEU A 265 30.83 -18.27 -5.75
N GLY A 266 31.73 -17.70 -4.95
CA GLY A 266 31.78 -16.26 -4.70
C GLY A 266 32.19 -15.50 -5.97
N ARG A 267 31.27 -15.28 -6.91
CA ARG A 267 31.42 -14.30 -7.99
C ARG A 267 30.11 -13.59 -8.20
N ILE A 268 30.10 -12.37 -7.69
CA ILE A 268 29.10 -11.37 -8.01
C ILE A 268 29.13 -11.21 -9.55
N ALA A 269 28.01 -11.50 -10.22
CA ALA A 269 27.89 -11.45 -11.69
C ALA A 269 27.47 -10.05 -12.11
N ALA A 270 28.24 -9.44 -13.02
CA ALA A 270 27.93 -8.11 -13.49
C ALA A 270 27.06 -8.30 -14.70
N SER A 271 26.52 -7.18 -15.15
CA SER A 271 26.61 -6.84 -16.55
C SER A 271 27.97 -7.25 -17.17
N GLY A 272 28.10 -8.53 -17.56
CA GLY A 272 29.30 -9.19 -18.07
C GLY A 272 29.97 -10.16 -17.06
N PRO A 273 30.69 -11.22 -17.53
CA PRO A 273 31.35 -12.17 -16.65
C PRO A 273 32.35 -11.46 -15.71
N GLY A 274 32.02 -11.34 -14.42
CA GLY A 274 32.97 -11.00 -13.36
C GLY A 274 32.93 -9.60 -12.71
N ALA A 275 31.80 -8.90 -12.59
CA ALA A 275 31.73 -7.69 -11.76
C ALA A 275 30.48 -7.67 -10.84
N PRO A 276 30.40 -6.87 -9.78
CA PRO A 276 29.35 -7.07 -8.80
C PRO A 276 27.94 -6.57 -9.18
N ILE A 277 26.93 -7.42 -9.00
CA ILE A 277 25.50 -7.10 -8.75
C ILE A 277 25.45 -5.86 -7.86
N ALA A 278 25.20 -4.71 -8.47
CA ALA A 278 24.85 -3.51 -7.71
C ALA A 278 23.43 -3.73 -7.20
N VAL A 279 23.28 -3.98 -5.89
CA VAL A 279 21.96 -3.96 -5.27
C VAL A 279 21.42 -2.53 -5.42
N VAL A 280 20.30 -2.41 -6.14
CA VAL A 280 19.57 -1.16 -6.29
C VAL A 280 18.29 -1.26 -5.48
N VAL A 281 18.14 -0.36 -4.52
CA VAL A 281 16.98 -0.31 -3.63
C VAL A 281 16.13 0.90 -4.01
N VAL A 282 14.87 0.65 -4.34
CA VAL A 282 13.84 1.69 -4.34
C VAL A 282 13.34 1.83 -2.91
N GLY A 283 13.24 3.05 -2.39
CA GLY A 283 12.52 3.35 -1.16
C GLY A 283 11.31 4.23 -1.46
N MET A 284 10.13 3.87 -0.95
CA MET A 284 8.91 4.66 -1.09
C MET A 284 8.28 4.89 0.28
N MET A 285 7.97 6.15 0.58
CA MET A 285 7.19 6.54 1.77
C MET A 285 5.91 7.25 1.35
N PRO A 286 4.77 6.54 1.30
CA PRO A 286 3.48 7.17 0.94
C PRO A 286 2.96 8.11 2.03
N GLY A 287 3.45 7.98 3.27
CA GLY A 287 2.83 8.46 4.51
C GLY A 287 2.79 9.96 4.76
N ARG A 288 2.69 10.81 3.72
CA ARG A 288 2.18 12.19 3.85
C ARG A 288 1.22 12.61 2.74
N LEU A 289 1.18 11.88 1.63
CA LEU A 289 0.45 12.33 0.44
C LEU A 289 -1.07 12.23 0.60
N ASN A 290 -1.52 11.30 1.45
CA ASN A 290 -2.93 11.04 1.75
C ASN A 290 -3.19 11.03 3.28
N ASP A 291 -2.42 11.82 4.04
CA ASP A 291 -2.57 11.90 5.49
C ASP A 291 -3.98 12.37 5.87
N GLY A 292 -4.64 11.59 6.73
CA GLY A 292 -6.01 11.87 7.21
C GLY A 292 -7.08 10.98 6.60
N GLU A 293 -6.78 10.29 5.48
CA GLU A 293 -7.69 9.29 4.93
C GLU A 293 -7.67 8.02 5.77
N GLN A 294 -8.84 7.44 6.02
CA GLN A 294 -9.01 6.28 6.90
C GLN A 294 -8.92 4.93 6.17
N ASP A 295 -8.65 4.96 4.86
CA ASP A 295 -8.51 3.83 3.97
C ASP A 295 -7.06 3.33 3.82
N PHE A 296 -6.13 3.86 4.61
CA PHE A 296 -4.75 3.38 4.71
C PHE A 296 -4.54 2.40 5.86
N ILE A 297 -3.63 1.46 5.62
CA ILE A 297 -3.18 0.52 6.66
C ILE A 297 -2.17 1.24 7.56
N ASP A 298 -2.53 1.46 8.81
CA ASP A 298 -1.64 2.04 9.81
C ASP A 298 -0.52 1.07 10.24
N ARG A 299 0.49 1.61 10.94
CA ARG A 299 1.61 0.81 11.46
C ARG A 299 1.15 -0.35 12.34
N MET A 300 0.20 -0.12 13.25
CA MET A 300 -0.23 -1.14 14.22
C MET A 300 -0.83 -2.35 13.50
N ARG A 301 -1.60 -2.10 12.45
CA ARG A 301 -2.15 -3.15 11.58
C ARG A 301 -1.08 -3.82 10.74
N LEU A 302 -0.18 -3.05 10.12
CA LEU A 302 0.94 -3.61 9.35
C LEU A 302 1.78 -4.58 10.20
N GLU A 303 2.04 -4.25 11.47
CA GLU A 303 2.78 -5.12 12.39
C GLU A 303 2.08 -6.47 12.67
N GLN A 304 0.78 -6.59 12.41
CA GLN A 304 0.00 -7.82 12.57
C GLN A 304 -0.16 -8.61 11.26
N MET A 305 0.36 -8.08 10.14
CA MET A 305 0.19 -8.66 8.81
C MET A 305 1.50 -9.28 8.30
N ASN A 306 1.40 -10.41 7.57
CA ASN A 306 2.53 -10.99 6.84
C ASN A 306 2.69 -10.37 5.45
N GLU A 307 1.59 -9.92 4.87
CA GLU A 307 1.49 -9.26 3.57
C GLU A 307 0.40 -8.20 3.63
N ALA A 308 0.57 -7.09 2.91
CA ALA A 308 -0.39 -6.00 2.86
C ALA A 308 -0.68 -5.59 1.40
N PRO A 309 -1.94 -5.28 1.05
CA PRO A 309 -2.30 -4.84 -0.28
C PRO A 309 -1.75 -3.43 -0.57
N SER A 310 -1.19 -3.22 -1.76
CA SER A 310 -0.71 -1.95 -2.28
C SER A 310 -1.21 -1.77 -3.71
N ARG A 311 -1.74 -0.60 -4.08
CA ARG A 311 -2.17 -0.29 -5.45
C ARG A 311 -1.04 0.12 -6.39
N VAL A 312 0.18 0.15 -5.87
CA VAL A 312 1.39 0.33 -6.66
C VAL A 312 2.47 -0.65 -6.19
N ARG A 313 3.11 -1.31 -7.15
CA ARG A 313 4.33 -2.10 -6.96
C ARG A 313 5.33 -1.71 -8.04
N TYR A 314 6.61 -2.00 -7.81
CA TYR A 314 7.70 -1.57 -8.69
C TYR A 314 8.55 -2.76 -9.12
N THR A 315 9.17 -2.65 -10.28
CA THR A 315 10.17 -3.58 -10.79
C THR A 315 11.40 -2.83 -11.30
N TRP A 316 12.54 -3.53 -11.37
CA TRP A 316 13.72 -3.07 -12.10
C TRP A 316 13.73 -3.76 -13.47
N GLU A 317 13.65 -2.98 -14.54
CA GLU A 317 13.75 -3.47 -15.92
C GLU A 317 15.11 -3.13 -16.52
N GLN A 318 15.54 -3.86 -17.56
CA GLN A 318 16.74 -3.56 -18.32
C GLN A 318 16.38 -2.89 -19.63
N ASP A 319 17.07 -1.79 -19.97
CA ASP A 319 16.99 -1.21 -21.30
C ASP A 319 17.72 -2.09 -22.33
N GLY A 320 17.61 -1.74 -23.62
CA GLY A 320 18.30 -2.47 -24.70
C GLY A 320 19.82 -2.49 -24.60
N THR A 321 20.40 -1.74 -23.66
CA THR A 321 21.85 -1.66 -23.38
C THR A 321 22.24 -2.35 -22.06
N GLY A 322 21.27 -2.91 -21.33
CA GLY A 322 21.48 -3.60 -20.06
C GLY A 322 21.51 -2.71 -18.82
N ASN A 323 21.20 -1.41 -18.93
CA ASN A 323 21.08 -0.55 -17.75
C ASN A 323 19.75 -0.82 -17.05
N LEU A 324 19.78 -0.88 -15.72
CA LEU A 324 18.57 -1.01 -14.93
C LEU A 324 17.82 0.32 -14.89
N PHE A 325 16.50 0.29 -15.04
CA PHE A 325 15.62 1.43 -14.79
C PHE A 325 14.37 0.97 -14.02
N PRO A 326 13.81 1.80 -13.13
CA PRO A 326 12.63 1.43 -12.37
C PRO A 326 11.37 1.57 -13.24
N ARG A 327 10.41 0.66 -13.06
CA ARG A 327 9.05 0.77 -13.60
C ARG A 327 8.03 0.54 -12.49
N GLY A 328 6.98 1.36 -12.44
CA GLY A 328 5.85 1.16 -11.54
C GLY A 328 4.68 0.47 -12.23
N TRP A 329 3.86 -0.22 -11.44
CA TRP A 329 2.67 -0.94 -11.91
C TRP A 329 1.47 -0.67 -11.01
N HIS A 330 0.32 -0.38 -11.60
CA HIS A 330 -0.96 -0.40 -10.90
C HIS A 330 -1.38 -1.82 -10.61
N THR A 331 -1.52 -2.16 -9.33
CA THR A 331 -1.80 -3.53 -8.91
C THR A 331 -3.23 -3.66 -8.40
N PRO A 332 -4.11 -4.36 -9.15
CA PRO A 332 -5.49 -4.60 -8.71
C PRO A 332 -5.55 -5.61 -7.55
N PRO A 333 -6.69 -5.68 -6.84
CA PRO A 333 -6.95 -6.72 -5.84
C PRO A 333 -6.61 -8.12 -6.37
N GLY A 334 -5.88 -8.90 -5.57
CA GLY A 334 -5.40 -10.23 -5.95
C GLY A 334 -4.07 -10.24 -6.71
N LYS A 335 -3.45 -9.07 -6.93
CA LYS A 335 -2.06 -8.94 -7.46
C LYS A 335 -1.26 -7.87 -6.70
N ASP A 336 -1.83 -7.39 -5.61
CA ASP A 336 -1.46 -6.21 -4.84
C ASP A 336 -0.73 -6.53 -3.53
N MET A 337 -0.59 -7.81 -3.18
CA MET A 337 0.01 -8.21 -1.91
C MET A 337 1.53 -7.99 -1.88
N VAL A 338 2.01 -7.29 -0.85
CA VAL A 338 3.43 -7.02 -0.61
C VAL A 338 3.84 -7.56 0.76
N ARG A 339 4.96 -8.28 0.83
CA ARG A 339 5.48 -8.89 2.08
C ARG A 339 5.81 -7.83 3.13
N VAL A 340 5.29 -7.98 4.34
CA VAL A 340 5.56 -7.08 5.46
C VAL A 340 6.61 -7.70 6.39
N ARG A 341 7.64 -6.94 6.76
CA ARG A 341 8.77 -7.42 7.57
C ARG A 341 9.18 -6.39 8.61
N LYS A 342 9.34 -6.84 9.85
CA LYS A 342 9.87 -6.02 10.95
C LYS A 342 11.39 -6.17 11.00
N MET A 343 12.11 -5.05 11.07
CA MET A 343 13.56 -5.09 11.27
C MET A 343 13.89 -5.38 12.74
N GLY A 344 14.80 -6.32 12.99
CA GLY A 344 15.27 -6.68 14.32
C GLY A 344 16.48 -5.84 14.72
N TRP A 345 16.61 -5.48 16.00
CA TRP A 345 17.82 -4.82 16.48
C TRP A 345 18.92 -5.86 16.74
N ASP A 346 20.11 -5.64 16.16
CA ASP A 346 21.31 -6.42 16.42
C ASP A 346 22.29 -5.61 17.28
N ASN A 347 22.49 -6.05 18.52
CA ASN A 347 23.41 -5.40 19.47
C ASN A 347 24.87 -5.45 19.03
N SER A 348 25.27 -6.48 18.27
CA SER A 348 26.67 -6.65 17.87
C SER A 348 27.07 -5.73 16.72
N LEU A 349 26.11 -5.45 15.83
CA LEU A 349 26.28 -4.56 14.68
C LEU A 349 25.82 -3.13 14.97
N GLU A 350 25.22 -2.90 16.15
CA GLU A 350 24.53 -1.66 16.53
C GLU A 350 23.59 -1.15 15.42
N ALA A 351 22.88 -2.07 14.79
CA ALA A 351 22.08 -1.82 13.59
C ALA A 351 20.75 -2.57 13.62
N TYR A 352 19.75 -2.01 12.96
CA TYR A 352 18.55 -2.76 12.61
C TYR A 352 18.81 -3.62 11.38
N THR A 353 18.39 -4.89 11.42
CA THR A 353 18.68 -5.90 10.42
C THR A 353 17.42 -6.57 9.90
N PHE A 354 17.43 -6.91 8.61
CA PHE A 354 16.44 -7.78 8.00
C PHE A 354 17.13 -8.68 6.96
N ALA A 355 17.00 -9.99 7.13
CA ALA A 355 17.53 -10.99 6.20
C ALA A 355 16.42 -11.52 5.29
N ILE A 356 16.75 -11.62 4.01
CA ILE A 356 15.95 -12.26 2.98
C ILE A 356 16.57 -13.63 2.75
N ASP A 357 15.85 -14.67 3.15
CA ASP A 357 16.28 -16.08 3.05
C ASP A 357 15.96 -16.71 1.67
N GLU A 358 15.59 -15.89 0.69
CA GLU A 358 15.43 -16.27 -0.72
C GLU A 358 16.77 -16.07 -1.45
N ASP A 359 17.11 -16.93 -2.41
CA ASP A 359 18.33 -16.77 -3.22
C ASP A 359 18.16 -15.61 -4.24
N PRO A 360 19.08 -14.62 -4.32
CA PRO A 360 20.28 -14.44 -3.48
C PRO A 360 19.95 -13.96 -2.08
N HIS A 361 20.60 -14.59 -1.08
CA HIS A 361 20.47 -14.19 0.32
C HIS A 361 20.95 -12.76 0.48
N ILE A 362 20.08 -11.86 0.94
CA ILE A 362 20.38 -10.43 1.10
C ILE A 362 20.08 -10.04 2.54
N THR A 363 21.02 -9.39 3.21
CA THR A 363 20.79 -8.77 4.53
C THR A 363 20.83 -7.26 4.39
N ILE A 364 19.76 -6.60 4.83
CA ILE A 364 19.60 -5.15 4.83
C ILE A 364 19.86 -4.64 6.24
N PHE A 365 20.64 -3.56 6.32
CA PHE A 365 20.99 -2.88 7.55
C PHE A 365 20.50 -1.44 7.52
N TRP A 366 20.07 -0.96 8.67
CA TRP A 366 19.80 0.44 8.90
C TRP A 366 20.43 0.88 10.23
N THR A 367 21.16 1.98 10.20
CA THR A 367 21.74 2.62 11.39
C THR A 367 21.25 4.05 11.51
N ALA A 368 20.98 4.49 12.74
CA ALA A 368 20.58 5.86 12.99
C ALA A 368 21.78 6.81 12.78
N ASP A 369 21.57 7.90 12.06
CA ASP A 369 22.59 8.95 11.94
C ASP A 369 22.61 9.74 13.27
N ASN A 370 23.66 9.58 14.08
CA ASN A 370 23.80 10.28 15.37
C ASN A 370 23.95 11.82 15.25
N SER A 371 23.90 12.40 14.06
CA SER A 371 24.11 13.83 13.80
C SER A 371 22.91 14.57 13.17
N GLY A 372 21.79 13.89 12.90
CA GLY A 372 20.56 14.55 12.43
C GLY A 372 20.66 15.25 11.07
N VAL A 373 21.56 14.82 10.18
CA VAL A 373 21.69 15.36 8.81
C VAL A 373 21.92 14.20 7.83
N SER A 374 21.00 14.03 6.88
CA SER A 374 21.08 13.02 5.81
C SER A 374 22.36 13.18 4.99
N VAL A 375 23.22 12.18 5.03
CA VAL A 375 24.50 12.19 4.31
C VAL A 375 24.27 11.83 2.84
N HIS A 376 24.74 12.66 1.91
CA HIS A 376 25.00 12.19 0.54
C HIS A 376 26.33 11.44 0.58
N SER A 377 26.30 10.13 0.37
CA SER A 377 27.53 9.35 0.20
C SER A 377 28.15 9.72 -1.15
N ASN A 378 29.16 10.59 -1.14
CA ASN A 378 30.04 10.71 -2.29
C ASN A 378 31.02 9.53 -2.27
N THR A 379 30.53 8.35 -2.64
CA THR A 379 31.37 7.20 -2.96
C THR A 379 31.61 7.24 -4.46
N GLY A 380 32.89 7.16 -4.87
CA GLY A 380 33.33 7.25 -6.27
C GLY A 380 32.83 6.08 -7.12
N ASN A 381 31.52 6.02 -7.36
CA ASN A 381 30.91 5.08 -8.25
C ASN A 381 31.01 5.66 -9.66
N GLN A 382 31.85 5.06 -10.50
CA GLN A 382 32.21 5.61 -11.81
C GLN A 382 31.09 5.49 -12.86
N ASN A 383 29.92 4.93 -12.50
CA ASN A 383 28.78 4.79 -13.41
C ASN A 383 27.43 4.69 -12.64
N PRO A 384 26.87 5.80 -12.11
CA PRO A 384 25.57 5.78 -11.45
C PRO A 384 24.45 5.45 -12.44
N ILE A 385 23.47 4.65 -12.00
CA ILE A 385 22.28 4.35 -12.80
C ILE A 385 21.49 5.64 -13.04
N LYS A 386 21.08 5.89 -14.29
CA LYS A 386 20.23 7.04 -14.63
C LYS A 386 18.79 6.72 -14.25
N ILE A 387 18.29 7.41 -13.24
CA ILE A 387 16.90 7.29 -12.81
C ILE A 387 16.01 8.28 -13.56
N PRO A 388 14.96 7.83 -14.26
CA PRO A 388 13.95 8.72 -14.84
C PRO A 388 13.24 9.54 -13.75
N ASN A 389 13.00 10.82 -14.03
CA ASN A 389 12.19 11.68 -13.18
C ASN A 389 11.10 12.37 -14.03
N PRO A 390 9.81 12.02 -13.87
CA PRO A 390 9.27 11.02 -12.94
C PRO A 390 9.42 9.58 -13.43
N VAL A 391 9.47 8.62 -12.50
CA VAL A 391 9.13 7.21 -12.79
C VAL A 391 7.64 7.12 -13.09
N ILE A 392 7.28 6.41 -14.16
CA ILE A 392 5.89 6.20 -14.58
C ILE A 392 5.35 4.90 -14.00
N VAL A 393 4.12 4.95 -13.52
CA VAL A 393 3.33 3.82 -13.04
C VAL A 393 2.36 3.44 -14.16
N ASP A 394 2.55 2.27 -14.75
CA ASP A 394 1.74 1.77 -15.86
C ASP A 394 0.61 0.84 -15.37
N PRO A 395 -0.51 0.72 -16.10
CA PRO A 395 -1.49 -0.34 -15.85
C PRO A 395 -0.86 -1.73 -15.99
N LEU A 396 -1.17 -2.65 -15.07
CA LEU A 396 -0.63 -4.01 -15.14
C LEU A 396 -1.16 -4.74 -16.40
N PRO A 397 -0.29 -5.36 -17.21
CA PRO A 397 -0.70 -6.03 -18.44
C PRO A 397 -1.50 -7.31 -18.15
N TYR A 398 -2.55 -7.55 -18.95
CA TYR A 398 -3.50 -8.68 -18.80
C TYR A 398 -2.85 -10.08 -18.77
N LYS A 399 -1.64 -10.27 -19.31
CA LYS A 399 -0.93 -11.56 -19.43
C LYS A 399 0.16 -11.81 -18.38
N THR A 400 0.07 -11.18 -17.22
CA THR A 400 0.93 -11.50 -16.09
C THR A 400 0.33 -12.66 -15.31
N ASN A 401 0.94 -13.85 -15.41
CA ASN A 401 0.66 -15.01 -14.56
C ASN A 401 1.08 -14.71 -13.11
N ILE A 402 0.35 -13.82 -12.44
CA ILE A 402 0.50 -13.50 -11.02
C ILE A 402 -0.78 -14.03 -10.38
N GLU A 403 -0.75 -15.31 -10.00
CA GLU A 403 -1.80 -15.93 -9.20
C GLU A 403 -1.47 -15.65 -7.73
N ALA A 404 -2.19 -14.71 -7.09
CA ALA A 404 -2.17 -14.62 -5.64
C ALA A 404 -3.10 -15.71 -5.08
N THR A 405 -2.51 -16.79 -4.60
CA THR A 405 -3.21 -17.79 -3.80
C THR A 405 -2.75 -17.70 -2.35
N THR A 406 -3.74 -17.63 -1.47
CA THR A 406 -3.65 -17.57 -0.02
C THR A 406 -2.92 -18.80 0.57
N SER A 407 -1.88 -18.55 1.38
CA SER A 407 -1.11 -19.50 2.24
C SER A 407 -0.04 -20.42 1.59
N PRO A 408 0.94 -20.90 2.41
CA PRO A 408 2.27 -20.35 2.59
C PRO A 408 3.33 -20.88 1.58
N ALA A 409 3.91 -19.96 0.79
CA ALA A 409 5.14 -20.04 -0.04
C ALA A 409 5.25 -21.12 -1.15
N PRO A 410 6.01 -20.91 -2.26
CA PRO A 410 6.60 -19.68 -2.82
C PRO A 410 6.40 -19.56 -4.36
N LYS A 411 5.54 -18.67 -4.87
CA LYS A 411 5.44 -18.41 -6.34
C LYS A 411 5.07 -16.97 -6.72
N ASP A 412 5.68 -15.96 -6.10
CA ASP A 412 5.74 -14.60 -6.64
C ASP A 412 7.09 -14.37 -7.35
N LYS A 413 7.34 -15.09 -8.46
CA LYS A 413 8.61 -15.01 -9.23
C LYS A 413 8.89 -13.64 -9.89
N GLY A 414 7.99 -12.65 -9.74
CA GLY A 414 8.07 -11.37 -10.44
C GLY A 414 8.49 -10.16 -9.58
N PHE A 415 8.27 -10.21 -8.26
CA PHE A 415 8.45 -9.03 -7.40
C PHE A 415 9.32 -9.34 -6.17
N ALA A 416 10.39 -8.56 -6.02
CA ALA A 416 11.32 -8.59 -4.90
C ALA A 416 11.09 -7.41 -3.93
N ASP A 417 9.82 -7.13 -3.65
CA ASP A 417 9.37 -6.06 -2.78
C ASP A 417 9.01 -6.49 -1.37
N TYR A 418 9.16 -5.53 -0.45
CA TYR A 418 8.87 -5.66 0.96
C TYR A 418 8.37 -4.33 1.53
N ILE A 419 7.53 -4.37 2.55
CA ILE A 419 7.23 -3.24 3.44
C ILE A 419 8.03 -3.48 4.73
N LEU A 420 9.05 -2.65 4.96
CA LEU A 420 9.88 -2.70 6.15
C LEU A 420 9.32 -1.82 7.26
N ILE A 421 9.18 -2.41 8.45
CA ILE A 421 8.79 -1.70 9.67
C ILE A 421 10.03 -1.55 10.55
N LEU A 422 10.55 -0.32 10.64
CA LEU A 422 11.53 0.04 11.65
C LEU A 422 10.79 0.34 12.96
N PRO A 423 11.19 -0.26 14.10
CA PRO A 423 10.53 -0.03 15.39
C PRO A 423 10.96 1.30 16.02
N ILE A 424 10.94 2.38 15.23
CA ILE A 424 11.26 3.76 15.62
C ILE A 424 10.07 4.64 15.26
N SER A 425 9.53 5.35 16.25
CA SER A 425 8.22 6.02 16.13
C SER A 425 8.14 7.11 15.06
N ASN A 426 9.27 7.75 14.73
CA ASN A 426 9.32 8.86 13.76
C ASN A 426 9.64 8.44 12.32
N ILE A 427 9.84 7.14 12.05
CA ILE A 427 10.11 6.62 10.70
C ILE A 427 8.92 5.78 10.26
N PRO A 428 8.09 6.22 9.30
CA PRO A 428 6.95 5.44 8.83
C PRO A 428 7.41 4.14 8.15
N PRO A 429 6.53 3.12 8.03
CA PRO A 429 6.84 1.92 7.26
C PRO A 429 7.27 2.24 5.82
N ILE A 430 8.25 1.51 5.32
CA ILE A 430 8.96 1.84 4.08
C ILE A 430 8.74 0.72 3.09
N TYR A 431 8.17 1.04 1.94
CA TYR A 431 8.18 0.09 0.83
C TYR A 431 9.56 0.08 0.20
N ILE A 432 10.11 -1.11 -0.01
CA ILE A 432 11.35 -1.32 -0.73
C ILE A 432 11.16 -2.29 -1.89
N TYR A 433 11.92 -2.09 -2.96
CA TYR A 433 12.11 -3.10 -4.02
C TYR A 433 13.59 -3.28 -4.30
N ILE A 434 14.02 -4.53 -4.35
CA ILE A 434 15.43 -4.90 -4.47
C ILE A 434 15.67 -5.49 -5.86
N SER A 435 16.72 -5.03 -6.55
CA SER A 435 17.14 -5.66 -7.80
C SER A 435 17.65 -7.09 -7.53
N GLN A 436 16.86 -8.11 -7.86
CA GLN A 436 17.36 -9.49 -7.82
C GLN A 436 18.43 -9.70 -8.91
N GLY A 437 19.58 -10.25 -8.54
CA GLY A 437 20.51 -10.84 -9.48
C GLY A 437 19.94 -12.17 -10.00
N ARG A 438 19.08 -12.11 -11.03
CA ARG A 438 18.45 -13.20 -11.81
C ARG A 438 18.15 -14.51 -11.07
N SER A 439 16.85 -14.83 -10.93
CA SER A 439 16.37 -16.20 -11.11
C SER A 439 15.54 -16.26 -12.39
N GLY A 440 15.96 -17.08 -13.36
CA GLY A 440 15.15 -17.46 -14.53
C GLY A 440 14.83 -16.35 -15.55
N ILE A 441 15.36 -16.53 -16.76
CA ILE A 441 14.60 -16.15 -17.95
C ILE A 441 13.19 -16.77 -17.78
N PRO A 442 12.07 -16.02 -17.90
CA PRO A 442 10.78 -16.67 -18.07
C PRO A 442 10.91 -17.53 -19.32
N ASP A 443 10.59 -18.83 -19.20
CA ASP A 443 10.52 -19.76 -20.33
C ASP A 443 9.79 -19.06 -21.49
N LYS A 444 10.59 -18.53 -22.41
CA LYS A 444 10.20 -18.26 -23.77
C LYS A 444 10.88 -19.33 -24.58
N ASP A 445 10.48 -20.58 -24.38
CA ASP A 445 10.59 -21.71 -25.32
C ASP A 445 11.83 -21.77 -26.23
N HIS A 446 13.00 -21.31 -25.77
CA HIS A 446 14.23 -21.25 -26.56
C HIS A 446 15.40 -21.56 -25.63
N ASP A 447 15.55 -22.85 -25.34
CA ASP A 447 16.69 -23.46 -24.66
C ASP A 447 18.00 -23.10 -25.39
N TYR A 448 18.80 -22.21 -24.80
CA TYR A 448 20.18 -22.02 -25.23
C TYR A 448 21.12 -22.69 -24.24
N HIS A 449 21.95 -23.59 -24.73
CA HIS A 449 22.98 -24.26 -23.96
C HIS A 449 24.13 -23.28 -23.63
N PRO A 450 24.57 -23.18 -22.36
CA PRO A 450 25.72 -22.37 -21.99
C PRO A 450 26.99 -22.92 -22.64
N ALA A 451 27.89 -22.03 -23.06
CA ALA A 451 29.14 -22.46 -23.67
C ALA A 451 30.06 -23.11 -22.62
N PRO A 452 30.71 -24.23 -22.93
CA PRO A 452 31.62 -24.89 -22.00
C PRO A 452 32.87 -24.04 -21.75
N GLU A 453 33.45 -24.18 -20.57
CA GLU A 453 34.80 -23.68 -20.31
C GLU A 453 35.84 -24.50 -21.08
N THR A 454 37.00 -23.93 -21.39
CA THR A 454 38.01 -24.60 -22.25
C THR A 454 38.54 -25.90 -21.63
N ASN A 455 38.54 -26.00 -20.30
CA ASN A 455 38.92 -27.20 -19.52
C ASN A 455 37.83 -28.30 -19.52
N GLU A 456 36.58 -27.97 -19.88
CA GLU A 456 35.46 -28.91 -19.98
C GLU A 456 35.37 -29.57 -21.36
N ILE A 457 36.13 -29.06 -22.33
CA ILE A 457 36.14 -29.59 -23.70
C ILE A 457 37.11 -30.78 -23.77
N GLY A 458 36.60 -31.96 -24.09
CA GLY A 458 37.37 -33.21 -24.21
C GLY A 458 38.33 -33.26 -25.41
N ILE A 459 38.38 -32.21 -26.22
CA ILE A 459 39.29 -32.07 -27.35
C ILE A 459 40.63 -31.53 -26.85
N SER A 460 41.65 -32.37 -26.83
CA SER A 460 42.97 -32.01 -26.33
C SER A 460 43.63 -30.89 -27.14
N GLY A 461 44.20 -29.90 -26.44
CA GLY A 461 45.04 -28.87 -27.07
C GLY A 461 44.27 -27.72 -27.71
N LEU A 462 42.97 -27.57 -27.42
CA LEU A 462 42.22 -26.37 -27.80
C LEU A 462 42.70 -25.14 -27.03
N ARG A 463 42.74 -24.01 -27.73
CA ARG A 463 43.02 -22.69 -27.15
C ARG A 463 41.89 -21.76 -27.50
N GLN A 464 41.45 -20.96 -26.52
CA GLN A 464 40.43 -19.95 -26.76
C GLN A 464 40.96 -18.92 -27.77
N ALA A 465 40.14 -18.60 -28.76
CA ALA A 465 40.47 -17.68 -29.84
C ALA A 465 39.54 -16.46 -29.82
N LYS A 466 39.93 -15.39 -30.54
CA LYS A 466 39.11 -14.19 -30.64
C LYS A 466 37.79 -14.51 -31.35
N LYS A 467 36.67 -14.19 -30.70
CA LYS A 467 35.32 -14.33 -31.24
C LYS A 467 35.15 -13.43 -32.45
N LYS A 468 34.58 -13.95 -33.56
CA LYS A 468 34.37 -13.18 -34.80
C LYS A 468 33.00 -13.39 -35.42
N THR A 469 32.41 -14.57 -35.33
CA THR A 469 31.10 -14.87 -35.93
C THR A 469 29.96 -14.33 -35.05
N PRO A 470 29.03 -13.52 -35.58
CA PRO A 470 27.85 -13.06 -34.84
C PRO A 470 26.88 -14.20 -34.46
N LYS A 471 26.20 -14.07 -33.32
CA LYS A 471 25.09 -14.98 -32.95
C LYS A 471 23.82 -14.63 -33.75
N GLN A 472 23.06 -15.64 -34.17
CA GLN A 472 21.82 -15.45 -34.92
C GLN A 472 20.68 -15.03 -33.97
N GLY A 473 20.05 -13.88 -34.21
CA GLY A 473 18.87 -13.42 -33.45
C GLY A 473 19.14 -12.71 -32.12
N GLY A 474 20.40 -12.35 -31.79
CA GLY A 474 20.72 -11.68 -30.54
C GLY A 474 22.01 -10.83 -30.58
N GLY A 475 22.36 -10.23 -29.43
CA GLY A 475 23.60 -9.48 -29.27
C GLY A 475 24.79 -10.38 -28.90
N GLY A 476 25.92 -10.24 -29.60
CA GLY A 476 27.19 -10.88 -29.26
C GLY A 476 27.79 -11.78 -30.34
N LEU A 477 28.99 -12.29 -30.06
CA LEU A 477 29.76 -13.17 -30.95
C LEU A 477 29.81 -14.60 -30.38
N ARG A 478 29.93 -15.60 -31.25
CA ARG A 478 30.08 -17.01 -30.89
C ARG A 478 31.39 -17.24 -30.16
N GLU A 479 31.38 -18.09 -29.12
CA GLU A 479 32.63 -18.56 -28.51
C GLU A 479 33.43 -19.32 -29.57
N ARG A 480 34.75 -19.16 -29.53
CA ARG A 480 35.64 -19.72 -30.54
C ARG A 480 36.89 -20.31 -29.91
N TRP A 481 37.29 -21.46 -30.41
CA TRP A 481 38.56 -22.11 -30.12
C TRP A 481 39.31 -22.46 -31.40
N VAL A 482 40.60 -22.69 -31.24
CA VAL A 482 41.48 -23.18 -32.30
C VAL A 482 42.27 -24.38 -31.80
N ASP A 483 42.51 -25.36 -32.66
CA ASP A 483 43.39 -26.47 -32.32
C ASP A 483 44.84 -26.01 -32.11
N ALA A 484 45.63 -26.84 -31.43
CA ALA A 484 47.04 -26.55 -31.16
C ALA A 484 47.86 -26.26 -32.44
N LYS A 485 47.41 -26.76 -33.60
CA LYS A 485 48.08 -26.59 -34.90
C LYS A 485 47.55 -25.40 -35.72
N GLY A 486 46.50 -24.70 -35.27
CA GLY A 486 45.93 -23.58 -36.02
C GLY A 486 45.17 -23.96 -37.30
N ARG A 487 44.82 -25.23 -37.50
CA ARG A 487 44.20 -25.77 -38.72
C ARG A 487 42.70 -25.92 -38.63
N ARG A 488 42.16 -26.01 -37.40
CA ARG A 488 40.73 -26.22 -37.13
C ARG A 488 40.22 -25.15 -36.17
N ILE A 489 39.07 -24.57 -36.49
CA ILE A 489 38.35 -23.59 -35.69
C ILE A 489 37.08 -24.26 -35.17
N TYR A 490 36.78 -24.07 -33.89
CA TYR A 490 35.58 -24.62 -33.27
C TYR A 490 34.73 -23.46 -32.75
N GLU A 491 33.45 -23.43 -33.07
CA GLU A 491 32.51 -22.44 -32.55
C GLU A 491 31.37 -23.08 -31.77
N TRP A 492 30.94 -22.44 -30.68
CA TRP A 492 29.83 -22.95 -29.89
C TRP A 492 28.48 -22.67 -30.55
N ASP A 493 27.71 -23.73 -30.82
CA ASP A 493 26.30 -23.62 -31.16
C ASP A 493 25.44 -23.71 -29.90
N SER A 494 25.08 -22.54 -29.37
CA SER A 494 24.23 -22.44 -28.20
C SER A 494 22.82 -22.99 -28.41
N GLN A 495 22.32 -23.17 -29.64
CA GLN A 495 20.98 -23.72 -29.84
C GLN A 495 20.93 -25.23 -29.65
N HIS A 496 22.05 -25.91 -29.89
CA HIS A 496 22.09 -27.38 -29.94
C HIS A 496 23.08 -27.99 -28.92
N GLY A 497 23.88 -27.16 -28.24
CA GLY A 497 24.79 -27.64 -27.21
C GLY A 497 26.00 -28.40 -27.77
N GLU A 498 26.42 -28.07 -28.99
CA GLU A 498 27.45 -28.76 -29.75
C GLU A 498 28.49 -27.78 -30.31
N LEU A 499 29.69 -28.28 -30.63
CA LEU A 499 30.74 -27.51 -31.32
C LEU A 499 30.58 -27.67 -32.83
N GLU A 500 30.50 -26.57 -33.55
CA GLU A 500 30.64 -26.57 -35.01
C GLU A 500 32.12 -26.41 -35.37
N GLU A 501 32.66 -27.38 -36.10
CA GLU A 501 34.04 -27.37 -36.55
C GLU A 501 34.16 -26.80 -37.97
N TYR A 502 35.18 -25.97 -38.18
CA TYR A 502 35.51 -25.30 -39.42
C TYR A 502 36.99 -25.45 -39.78
N ARG A 503 37.28 -25.56 -41.08
CA ARG A 503 38.65 -25.53 -41.61
C ARG A 503 39.20 -24.12 -41.54
N ALA A 504 40.36 -23.93 -40.90
CA ALA A 504 40.94 -22.60 -40.70
C ALA A 504 41.40 -21.91 -42.00
N SER A 505 41.67 -22.66 -43.07
CA SER A 505 42.19 -22.11 -44.34
C SER A 505 41.14 -21.39 -45.19
N ASP A 506 39.90 -21.86 -45.20
CA ASP A 506 38.82 -21.37 -46.07
C ASP A 506 37.49 -21.16 -45.33
N GLY A 507 37.41 -21.57 -44.07
CA GLY A 507 36.22 -21.45 -43.22
C GLY A 507 35.14 -22.47 -43.55
N GLU A 508 35.43 -23.50 -44.34
CA GLU A 508 34.47 -24.57 -44.66
C GLU A 508 34.03 -25.31 -43.39
N HIS A 509 32.72 -25.53 -43.24
CA HIS A 509 32.17 -26.33 -42.15
C HIS A 509 32.49 -27.82 -42.34
N LEU A 510 33.08 -28.46 -41.34
CA LEU A 510 33.57 -29.83 -41.38
C LEU A 510 32.61 -30.81 -40.70
N GLU A 511 32.12 -30.48 -39.52
CA GLU A 511 31.30 -31.38 -38.71
C GLU A 511 30.75 -30.68 -37.46
N PHE A 512 29.77 -31.32 -36.82
CA PHE A 512 29.38 -31.01 -35.45
C PHE A 512 30.02 -32.03 -34.52
N VAL A 513 30.56 -31.55 -33.40
CA VAL A 513 31.37 -32.32 -32.46
C VAL A 513 30.77 -32.22 -31.06
N ASP A 514 30.69 -33.35 -30.35
CA ASP A 514 30.35 -33.38 -28.94
C ASP A 514 31.49 -32.78 -28.14
N TYR A 515 31.20 -31.73 -27.35
CA TYR A 515 32.25 -30.99 -26.67
C TYR A 515 32.93 -31.79 -25.55
N LYS A 516 32.26 -32.78 -24.94
CA LYS A 516 32.82 -33.56 -23.83
C LYS A 516 33.73 -34.68 -24.29
N THR A 517 33.40 -35.30 -25.42
CA THR A 517 34.07 -36.50 -25.93
C THR A 517 34.97 -36.21 -27.13
N GLY A 518 34.70 -35.12 -27.87
CA GLY A 518 35.36 -34.84 -29.14
C GLY A 518 34.90 -35.71 -30.30
N GLU A 519 33.83 -36.50 -30.11
CA GLU A 519 33.27 -37.37 -31.14
C GLU A 519 32.37 -36.59 -32.10
N GLN A 520 32.35 -37.03 -33.36
CA GLN A 520 31.47 -36.45 -34.38
C GLN A 520 30.00 -36.77 -34.08
N LEU A 521 29.17 -35.73 -33.95
CA LEU A 521 27.72 -35.84 -33.78
C LEU A 521 27.00 -35.89 -35.13
N LYS A 522 27.36 -34.97 -36.04
CA LYS A 522 26.70 -34.80 -37.34
C LYS A 522 27.72 -34.42 -38.43
N PRO A 523 27.48 -34.81 -39.69
CA PRO A 523 28.36 -34.45 -40.80
C PRO A 523 28.26 -32.96 -41.18
N ALA A 524 29.19 -32.50 -42.01
CA ALA A 524 29.17 -31.15 -42.58
C ALA A 524 27.84 -30.80 -43.26
N VAL A 525 27.31 -29.60 -42.97
CA VAL A 525 26.24 -28.98 -43.76
C VAL A 525 26.83 -28.35 -45.02
N LYS A 526 26.42 -28.85 -46.20
CA LYS A 526 26.87 -28.32 -47.49
C LYS A 526 26.54 -26.83 -47.63
N GLY A 527 27.56 -26.01 -47.89
CA GLY A 527 27.44 -24.56 -48.08
C GLY A 527 27.61 -23.70 -46.81
N ARG A 528 27.59 -24.31 -45.62
CA ARG A 528 27.89 -23.60 -44.36
C ARG A 528 29.39 -23.28 -44.28
N ASN A 529 29.73 -22.02 -44.00
CA ASN A 529 31.12 -21.59 -43.86
C ASN A 529 31.24 -20.30 -43.01
N ILE A 530 32.41 -20.08 -42.44
CA ILE A 530 32.79 -18.87 -41.71
C ILE A 530 33.87 -18.06 -42.42
N LYS A 531 34.00 -18.18 -43.75
CA LYS A 531 35.07 -17.52 -44.54
C LYS A 531 35.15 -16.01 -44.29
N ARG A 532 34.00 -15.36 -44.09
CA ARG A 532 33.89 -13.93 -43.78
C ARG A 532 34.43 -13.55 -42.39
N TYR A 533 34.69 -14.53 -41.53
CA TYR A 533 35.01 -14.39 -40.12
C TYR A 533 36.28 -15.15 -39.73
N LEU A 534 37.15 -15.53 -40.69
CA LEU A 534 38.44 -16.17 -40.39
C LEU A 534 39.39 -15.24 -39.63
#